data_AF-A0AAD7AVY3-F1
#
_entry.id   AF-A0AAD7AVY3-F1
#
_cell.length_a   1.000
_cell.length_b   1.000
_cell.length_c   1.000
_cell.angle_alpha   90.00
_cell.angle_beta   90.00
_cell.angle_gamma   90.00
#
_symmetry.space_group_name_H-M   'P 1'
#
loop_
_entity.id
_entity.type
_entity.pdbx_description
1 polymer ?
#
loop_
_entity_poly.entity_id
_entity_poly.type
_entity_poly.pdbx_seq_one_letter_code
_entity_poly.pdbx_strand_id
1 'polypeptide(L)'
;MESQPTYGCSKCDKLFPSRRDLKEHLAIGQSEYCQYCDQSFCDSEDLEYHSQMDHSYCAECQRVFKSEFTLEEHYRQSAFHHYCAACKKLFLSANNLKNHLNSSIHLPKDVLCPGKGCRLTFVSRSAVLLHLESGTCRCGIDRRTIDRLRAWNGVAYECYLCHAGYRILAALNQHLGSPRHQEKVYVCPLNVCRVRFSTLSGLCQHIESGRCGVARFVRNTMDDLMGRMRLLRFPVPWPF
;
A
#
# COMPACT_ATOMS: atom_id res chain seq x y z
N MET A 1 -54.32 5.86 -12.44
CA MET A 1 -53.29 5.34 -13.35
C MET A 1 -53.53 3.86 -13.49
N GLU A 2 -54.16 3.43 -14.57
CA GLU A 2 -54.49 2.02 -14.81
C GLU A 2 -53.21 1.27 -15.18
N SER A 3 -52.88 0.22 -14.43
CA SER A 3 -51.79 -0.71 -14.75
C SER A 3 -52.19 -1.52 -15.98
N GLN A 4 -51.52 -1.27 -17.12
CA GLN A 4 -51.72 -2.07 -18.33
C GLN A 4 -51.37 -3.56 -18.08
N PRO A 5 -52.07 -4.51 -18.72
CA PRO A 5 -51.75 -5.93 -18.60
C PRO A 5 -50.37 -6.20 -19.21
N THR A 6 -49.45 -6.73 -18.40
CA THR A 6 -48.14 -7.20 -18.86
C THR A 6 -48.16 -8.71 -19.14
N TYR A 7 -47.27 -9.18 -20.01
CA TYR A 7 -47.15 -10.58 -20.39
C TYR A 7 -45.81 -11.14 -19.88
N GLY A 8 -45.84 -12.14 -19.01
CA GLY A 8 -44.63 -12.74 -18.44
C GLY A 8 -44.03 -13.85 -19.31
N CYS A 9 -42.70 -13.94 -19.33
CA CYS A 9 -41.99 -15.10 -19.85
C CYS A 9 -42.09 -16.27 -18.86
N SER A 10 -42.23 -17.51 -19.36
CA SER A 10 -42.29 -18.71 -18.52
C SER A 10 -40.91 -19.29 -18.20
N LYS A 11 -39.86 -18.78 -18.84
CA LYS A 11 -38.48 -19.23 -18.67
C LYS A 11 -37.60 -18.23 -17.92
N CYS A 12 -38.07 -17.01 -17.72
CA CYS A 12 -37.39 -15.97 -16.95
C CYS A 12 -38.42 -14.94 -16.45
N ASP A 13 -38.10 -14.15 -15.42
CA ASP A 13 -39.08 -13.28 -14.73
C ASP A 13 -39.41 -11.95 -15.46
N LYS A 14 -39.08 -11.81 -16.76
CA LYS A 14 -39.37 -10.58 -17.52
C LYS A 14 -40.85 -10.45 -17.91
N LEU A 15 -41.34 -9.22 -17.75
CA LEU A 15 -42.68 -8.77 -18.12
C LEU A 15 -42.60 -7.87 -19.36
N PHE A 16 -43.44 -8.17 -20.35
CA PHE A 16 -43.46 -7.46 -21.63
C PHE A 16 -44.76 -6.64 -21.77
N PRO A 17 -44.69 -5.44 -22.38
CA PRO A 17 -45.86 -4.59 -22.59
C PRO A 17 -46.81 -5.14 -23.66
N SER A 18 -46.35 -6.07 -24.52
CA SER A 18 -47.18 -6.71 -25.53
C SER A 18 -46.83 -8.18 -25.77
N ARG A 19 -47.79 -8.95 -26.29
CA ARG A 19 -47.56 -10.34 -26.74
C ARG A 19 -46.55 -10.43 -27.87
N ARG A 20 -46.42 -9.40 -28.73
CA ARG A 20 -45.46 -9.41 -29.84
C ARG A 20 -44.03 -9.42 -29.32
N ASP A 21 -43.74 -8.57 -28.33
CA ASP A 21 -42.41 -8.47 -27.73
C ASP A 21 -42.03 -9.75 -26.98
N LEU A 22 -42.98 -10.36 -26.25
CA LEU A 22 -42.77 -11.68 -25.64
C LEU A 22 -42.51 -12.77 -26.69
N LYS A 23 -43.21 -12.73 -27.83
CA LYS A 23 -43.08 -13.74 -28.89
C LYS A 23 -41.73 -13.62 -29.61
N GLU A 24 -41.25 -12.41 -29.84
CA GLU A 24 -39.89 -12.14 -30.34
C GLU A 24 -38.85 -12.66 -29.34
N HIS A 25 -38.96 -12.33 -28.05
CA HIS A 25 -38.07 -12.83 -26.99
C HIS A 25 -37.99 -14.38 -26.96
N LEU A 26 -39.14 -15.07 -27.00
CA LEU A 26 -39.18 -16.53 -27.00
C LEU A 26 -38.66 -17.14 -28.32
N ALA A 27 -38.87 -16.47 -29.45
CA ALA A 27 -38.48 -16.98 -30.76
C ALA A 27 -36.96 -16.97 -30.98
N ILE A 28 -36.25 -16.00 -30.39
CA ILE A 28 -34.80 -15.90 -30.53
C ILE A 28 -34.09 -16.81 -29.52
N GLY A 29 -34.79 -17.33 -28.51
CA GLY A 29 -34.20 -18.22 -27.51
C GLY A 29 -33.04 -17.59 -26.75
N GLN A 30 -33.04 -16.25 -26.62
CA GLN A 30 -32.00 -15.45 -25.94
C GLN A 30 -32.07 -15.60 -24.42
N SER A 31 -32.40 -16.78 -23.92
CA SER A 31 -32.25 -17.08 -22.51
C SER A 31 -30.84 -17.59 -22.29
N GLU A 32 -30.00 -16.80 -21.63
CA GLU A 32 -28.69 -17.24 -21.16
C GLU A 32 -28.89 -18.17 -19.95
N TYR A 33 -28.33 -19.38 -20.01
CA TYR A 33 -28.47 -20.38 -18.95
C TYR A 33 -27.25 -20.37 -18.05
N CYS A 34 -27.46 -20.34 -16.73
CA CYS A 34 -26.37 -20.51 -15.80
C CYS A 34 -25.90 -21.97 -15.80
N GLN A 35 -24.65 -22.24 -16.17
CA GLN A 35 -24.14 -23.63 -16.20
C GLN A 35 -23.90 -24.25 -14.81
N TYR A 36 -24.15 -23.48 -13.74
CA TYR A 36 -23.86 -23.85 -12.35
C TYR A 36 -25.11 -23.90 -11.48
N CYS A 37 -26.28 -23.58 -12.03
CA CYS A 37 -27.58 -23.75 -11.40
C CYS A 37 -28.70 -23.91 -12.45
N ASP A 38 -29.91 -24.25 -12.04
CA ASP A 38 -31.01 -24.47 -12.99
C ASP A 38 -31.76 -23.17 -13.39
N GLN A 39 -31.13 -21.99 -13.25
CA GLN A 39 -31.74 -20.72 -13.60
C GLN A 39 -31.41 -20.25 -15.02
N SER A 40 -32.39 -19.58 -15.64
CA SER A 40 -32.29 -19.00 -16.98
C SER A 40 -32.59 -17.50 -16.91
N PHE A 41 -31.80 -16.71 -17.63
CA PHE A 41 -31.83 -15.26 -17.60
C PHE A 41 -32.15 -14.72 -18.98
N CYS A 42 -32.81 -13.58 -19.07
CA CYS A 42 -33.30 -13.11 -20.37
C CYS A 42 -32.26 -12.33 -21.19
N ASP A 43 -31.10 -12.03 -20.63
CA ASP A 43 -29.91 -11.51 -21.32
C ASP A 43 -28.62 -11.83 -20.51
N SER A 44 -27.48 -11.44 -21.08
CA SER A 44 -26.15 -11.70 -20.50
C SER A 44 -25.81 -10.83 -19.31
N GLU A 45 -26.40 -9.63 -19.18
CA GLU A 45 -26.17 -8.73 -18.04
C GLU A 45 -26.88 -9.27 -16.80
N ASP A 46 -28.12 -9.76 -16.95
CA ASP A 46 -28.87 -10.46 -15.91
C ASP A 46 -28.14 -11.73 -15.44
N LEU A 47 -27.58 -12.53 -16.38
CA LEU A 47 -26.79 -13.72 -16.03
C LEU A 47 -25.48 -13.35 -15.31
N GLU A 48 -24.80 -12.29 -15.73
CA GLU A 48 -23.56 -11.83 -15.08
C GLU A 48 -23.84 -11.36 -13.66
N TYR A 49 -24.91 -10.58 -13.45
CA TYR A 49 -25.33 -10.13 -12.12
C TYR A 49 -25.67 -11.32 -11.21
N HIS A 50 -26.46 -12.28 -11.69
CA HIS A 50 -26.74 -13.50 -10.95
C HIS A 50 -25.46 -14.26 -10.60
N SER A 51 -24.54 -14.41 -11.56
CA SER A 51 -23.26 -15.10 -11.35
C SER A 51 -22.42 -14.41 -10.27
N GLN A 52 -22.41 -13.08 -10.23
CA GLN A 52 -21.71 -12.29 -9.22
C GLN A 52 -22.28 -12.45 -7.81
N MET A 53 -23.60 -12.56 -7.70
CA MET A 53 -24.30 -12.53 -6.41
C MET A 53 -24.50 -13.92 -5.80
N ASP A 54 -24.75 -14.93 -6.63
CA ASP A 54 -25.20 -16.26 -6.18
C ASP A 54 -24.15 -17.36 -6.35
N HIS A 55 -23.02 -17.05 -6.99
CA HIS A 55 -21.95 -18.03 -7.25
C HIS A 55 -20.57 -17.55 -6.81
N SER A 56 -19.64 -18.52 -6.73
CA SER A 56 -18.22 -18.22 -6.54
C SER A 56 -17.66 -17.64 -7.83
N TYR A 57 -17.71 -16.33 -7.99
CA TYR A 57 -17.38 -15.63 -9.23
C TYR A 57 -16.11 -14.77 -9.12
N CYS A 58 -15.32 -14.78 -10.20
CA CYS A 58 -14.22 -13.84 -10.42
C CYS A 58 -14.66 -12.78 -11.43
N ALA A 59 -14.79 -11.53 -10.98
CA ALA A 59 -15.20 -10.41 -11.84
C ALA A 59 -14.16 -10.03 -12.88
N GLU A 60 -12.87 -10.10 -12.57
CA GLU A 60 -11.82 -9.72 -13.52
C GLU A 60 -11.67 -10.73 -14.67
N CYS A 61 -11.93 -12.01 -14.41
CA CYS A 61 -11.89 -13.06 -15.44
C CYS A 61 -13.26 -13.42 -15.99
N GLN A 62 -14.34 -12.83 -15.46
CA GLN A 62 -15.73 -13.15 -15.74
C GLN A 62 -16.01 -14.66 -15.71
N ARG A 63 -15.58 -15.32 -14.64
CA ARG A 63 -15.63 -16.78 -14.49
C ARG A 63 -16.31 -17.21 -13.22
N VAL A 64 -17.24 -18.16 -13.36
CA VAL A 64 -17.87 -18.86 -12.25
C VAL A 64 -17.07 -20.12 -11.91
N PHE A 65 -16.96 -20.41 -10.63
CA PHE A 65 -16.28 -21.58 -10.08
C PHE A 65 -17.26 -22.45 -9.29
N LYS A 66 -16.98 -23.75 -9.25
CA LYS A 66 -17.84 -24.75 -8.58
C LYS A 66 -17.96 -24.54 -7.07
N SER A 67 -16.98 -23.87 -6.47
CA SER A 67 -16.92 -23.63 -5.02
C SER A 67 -15.99 -22.46 -4.69
N GLU A 68 -16.13 -21.91 -3.49
CA GLU A 68 -15.24 -20.87 -2.96
C GLU A 68 -13.79 -21.38 -2.89
N PHE A 69 -13.58 -22.65 -2.55
CA PHE A 69 -12.25 -23.26 -2.53
C PHE A 69 -11.58 -23.22 -3.90
N THR A 70 -12.31 -23.57 -4.97
CA THR A 70 -11.78 -23.52 -6.34
C THR A 70 -11.53 -22.10 -6.83
N LEU A 71 -12.30 -21.12 -6.37
CA LEU A 71 -12.07 -19.70 -6.62
C LEU A 71 -10.81 -19.20 -5.91
N GLU A 72 -10.61 -19.59 -4.65
CA GLU A 72 -9.38 -19.27 -3.89
C GLU A 72 -8.13 -19.90 -4.52
N GLU A 73 -8.24 -21.13 -5.03
CA GLU A 73 -7.15 -21.78 -5.76
C GLU A 73 -6.82 -21.03 -7.06
N HIS A 74 -7.86 -20.62 -7.81
CA HIS A 74 -7.70 -19.76 -8.98
C HIS A 74 -6.94 -18.48 -8.65
N TYR A 75 -7.29 -17.78 -7.57
CA TYR A 75 -6.58 -16.59 -7.12
C TYR A 75 -5.13 -16.85 -6.72
N ARG A 76 -4.84 -18.01 -6.11
CA ARG A 76 -3.46 -18.40 -5.76
C ARG A 76 -2.59 -18.70 -6.96
N GLN A 77 -3.16 -19.25 -8.02
CA GLN A 77 -2.43 -19.64 -9.23
C GLN A 77 -2.35 -18.52 -10.26
N SER A 78 -3.23 -17.53 -10.18
CA SER A 78 -3.28 -16.42 -11.12
C SER A 78 -2.17 -15.39 -10.86
N ALA A 79 -1.35 -15.12 -11.88
CA ALA A 79 -0.37 -14.03 -11.83
C ALA A 79 -1.02 -12.63 -11.95
N PHE A 80 -2.27 -12.57 -12.41
CA PHE A 80 -3.00 -11.32 -12.60
C PHE A 80 -3.68 -10.84 -11.31
N HIS A 81 -4.02 -11.77 -10.42
CA HIS A 81 -4.73 -11.44 -9.19
C HIS A 81 -3.75 -11.15 -8.06
N HIS A 82 -3.94 -10.01 -7.39
CA HIS A 82 -3.10 -9.66 -6.25
C HIS A 82 -3.71 -10.21 -4.96
N TYR A 83 -3.57 -11.53 -4.77
CA TYR A 83 -4.19 -12.26 -3.66
C TYR A 83 -3.19 -12.59 -2.55
N CYS A 84 -3.58 -12.38 -1.29
CA CYS A 84 -2.88 -12.87 -0.12
C CYS A 84 -3.55 -14.14 0.40
N ALA A 85 -2.91 -15.30 0.21
CA ALA A 85 -3.44 -16.59 0.65
C ALA A 85 -3.61 -16.71 2.17
N ALA A 86 -2.66 -16.20 2.94
CA ALA A 86 -2.70 -16.29 4.40
C ALA A 86 -3.83 -15.45 5.03
N CYS A 87 -4.20 -14.33 4.39
CA CYS A 87 -5.31 -13.49 4.85
C CYS A 87 -6.60 -13.68 4.07
N LYS A 88 -6.59 -14.50 3.02
CA LYS A 88 -7.69 -14.68 2.06
C LYS A 88 -8.25 -13.36 1.51
N LYS A 89 -7.37 -12.43 1.13
CA LYS A 89 -7.76 -11.09 0.66
C LYS A 89 -7.21 -10.77 -0.72
N LEU A 90 -8.08 -10.20 -1.57
CA LEU A 90 -7.70 -9.58 -2.84
C LEU A 90 -7.30 -8.12 -2.63
N PHE A 91 -6.39 -7.65 -3.47
CA PHE A 91 -5.92 -6.27 -3.49
C PHE A 91 -6.05 -5.70 -4.90
N LEU A 92 -6.41 -4.42 -4.97
CA LEU A 92 -6.58 -3.71 -6.25
C LEU A 92 -5.27 -3.51 -7.04
N SER A 93 -4.11 -3.74 -6.43
CA SER A 93 -2.82 -3.61 -7.12
C SER A 93 -1.72 -4.43 -6.45
N ALA A 94 -0.70 -4.80 -7.24
CA ALA A 94 0.49 -5.51 -6.76
C ALA A 94 1.18 -4.76 -5.62
N ASN A 95 1.20 -3.42 -5.67
CA ASN A 95 1.79 -2.61 -4.62
C ASN A 95 1.00 -2.70 -3.32
N ASN A 96 -0.33 -2.73 -3.38
CA ASN A 96 -1.16 -2.84 -2.18
C ASN A 96 -0.96 -4.19 -1.50
N LEU A 97 -0.91 -5.27 -2.28
CA LEU A 97 -0.53 -6.60 -1.77
C LEU A 97 0.87 -6.58 -1.14
N LYS A 98 1.86 -6.00 -1.82
CA LYS A 98 3.23 -5.92 -1.30
C LYS A 98 3.29 -5.13 0.02
N ASN A 99 2.62 -4.00 0.12
CA ASN A 99 2.54 -3.22 1.35
C ASN A 99 1.84 -3.99 2.47
N HIS A 100 0.79 -4.75 2.15
CA HIS A 100 0.12 -5.63 3.11
C HIS A 100 1.05 -6.73 3.62
N LEU A 101 1.79 -7.40 2.72
CA LEU A 101 2.77 -8.42 3.10
C LEU A 101 3.94 -7.85 3.93
N ASN A 102 4.24 -6.55 3.79
CA ASN A 102 5.23 -5.85 4.61
C ASN A 102 4.67 -5.27 5.93
N SER A 103 3.40 -5.52 6.24
CA SER A 103 2.74 -5.02 7.46
C SER A 103 2.94 -5.96 8.65
N SER A 104 2.49 -5.53 9.83
CA SER A 104 2.57 -6.33 11.07
C SER A 104 1.68 -7.56 11.10
N ILE A 105 0.88 -7.76 10.06
CA ILE A 105 0.07 -8.96 9.89
C ILE A 105 0.95 -10.15 9.47
N HIS A 106 1.98 -9.89 8.65
CA HIS A 106 2.85 -10.93 8.06
C HIS A 106 4.29 -10.86 8.55
N LEU A 107 4.78 -9.68 8.92
CA LEU A 107 6.14 -9.49 9.42
C LEU A 107 6.16 -9.17 10.92
N PRO A 108 7.15 -9.72 11.66
CA PRO A 108 7.34 -9.36 13.06
C PRO A 108 7.78 -7.90 13.19
N LYS A 109 7.45 -7.30 14.34
CA LYS A 109 7.94 -5.97 14.71
C LYS A 109 9.30 -6.09 15.37
N ASP A 110 10.34 -6.23 14.58
CA ASP A 110 11.73 -6.43 15.01
C ASP A 110 12.53 -5.12 15.12
N VAL A 111 12.06 -4.03 14.50
CA VAL A 111 12.75 -2.75 14.51
C VAL A 111 12.35 -1.93 15.75
N LEU A 112 13.30 -1.71 16.64
CA LEU A 112 13.11 -0.93 17.87
C LEU A 112 13.26 0.57 17.63
N CYS A 113 12.54 1.38 18.42
CA CYS A 113 12.83 2.79 18.52
C CYS A 113 14.24 3.02 19.12
N PRO A 114 15.07 3.90 18.54
CA PRO A 114 16.44 4.13 19.03
C PRO A 114 16.51 4.89 20.36
N GLY A 115 15.41 5.45 20.86
CA GLY A 115 15.42 6.25 22.07
C GLY A 115 15.46 5.42 23.35
N LYS A 116 16.43 5.72 24.22
CA LYS A 116 16.48 5.17 25.58
C LYS A 116 15.20 5.56 26.32
N GLY A 117 14.37 4.56 26.64
CA GLY A 117 13.06 4.75 27.27
C GLY A 117 11.86 4.54 26.35
N CYS A 118 12.05 4.39 25.03
CA CYS A 118 10.99 3.96 24.12
C CYS A 118 11.07 2.45 23.87
N ARG A 119 10.01 1.72 24.22
CA ARG A 119 9.90 0.27 23.99
C ARG A 119 9.06 -0.09 22.76
N LEU A 120 8.72 0.89 21.93
CA LEU A 120 7.93 0.64 20.72
C LEU A 120 8.77 -0.08 19.67
N THR A 121 8.13 -1.08 19.06
CA THR A 121 8.67 -1.85 17.94
C THR A 121 7.84 -1.64 16.68
N PHE A 122 8.49 -1.77 15.54
CA PHE A 122 7.98 -1.44 14.22
C PHE A 122 8.38 -2.54 13.23
N VAL A 123 7.59 -2.68 12.17
CA VAL A 123 7.83 -3.66 11.10
C VAL A 123 8.83 -3.20 10.05
N SER A 124 9.08 -1.89 9.97
CA SER A 124 10.01 -1.32 9.01
C SER A 124 10.63 -0.04 9.54
N ARG A 125 11.70 0.38 8.88
CA ARG A 125 12.43 1.59 9.23
C ARG A 125 11.66 2.85 8.86
N SER A 126 10.92 2.85 7.74
CA SER A 126 9.98 3.94 7.42
C SER A 126 8.95 4.16 8.53
N ALA A 127 8.47 3.09 9.17
CA ALA A 127 7.54 3.20 10.28
C ALA A 127 8.17 3.82 11.54
N VAL A 128 9.44 3.53 11.83
CA VAL A 128 10.21 4.22 12.89
C VAL A 128 10.38 5.70 12.54
N LEU A 129 10.75 6.02 11.30
CA LEU A 129 10.92 7.41 10.87
C LEU A 129 9.62 8.20 10.98
N LEU A 130 8.49 7.61 10.61
CA LEU A 130 7.17 8.22 10.78
C LEU A 130 6.85 8.46 12.27
N HIS A 131 7.17 7.50 13.15
CA HIS A 131 7.03 7.68 14.59
C HIS A 131 7.88 8.85 15.12
N LEU A 132 9.11 9.00 14.63
CA LEU A 132 10.01 10.08 15.03
C LEU A 132 9.63 11.45 14.42
N GLU A 133 9.09 11.46 13.20
CA GLU A 133 8.62 12.67 12.51
C GLU A 133 7.30 13.18 13.07
N SER A 134 6.43 12.28 13.53
CA SER A 134 5.18 12.64 14.21
C SER A 134 5.39 13.23 15.61
N GLY A 135 6.60 13.14 16.17
CA GLY A 135 6.90 13.63 17.52
C GLY A 135 6.19 12.85 18.64
N THR A 136 5.64 11.67 18.34
CA THR A 136 4.87 10.86 19.28
C THR A 136 5.74 10.02 20.23
N CYS A 137 7.09 10.12 20.16
CA CYS A 137 7.96 9.40 21.07
C CYS A 137 7.92 9.98 22.47
N ARG A 138 7.49 9.17 23.45
CA ARG A 138 7.58 9.48 24.89
C ARG A 138 9.02 9.72 25.37
N CYS A 139 10.00 9.26 24.61
CA CYS A 139 11.42 9.50 24.87
C CYS A 139 11.87 10.93 24.57
N GLY A 140 11.02 11.77 23.98
CA GLY A 140 11.37 13.14 23.56
C GLY A 140 12.32 13.19 22.36
N ILE A 141 12.73 12.03 21.82
CA ILE A 141 13.57 11.98 20.63
C ILE A 141 12.67 12.15 19.41
N ASP A 142 12.91 13.26 18.72
CA ASP A 142 12.42 13.48 17.38
C ASP A 142 13.54 13.23 16.36
N ARG A 143 13.14 13.15 15.10
CA ARG A 143 14.08 12.97 13.98
C ARG A 143 15.20 14.04 13.98
N ARG A 144 14.86 15.30 14.28
CA ARG A 144 15.84 16.41 14.30
C ARG A 144 16.90 16.22 15.36
N THR A 145 16.56 15.61 16.49
CA THR A 145 17.51 15.30 17.57
C THR A 145 18.48 14.21 17.15
N ILE A 146 18.00 13.17 16.44
CA ILE A 146 18.88 12.14 15.88
C ILE A 146 19.84 12.75 14.85
N ASP A 147 19.31 13.52 13.89
CA ASP A 147 20.11 14.13 12.82
C ASP A 147 21.19 15.08 13.40
N ARG A 148 20.89 15.80 14.50
CA ARG A 148 21.84 16.68 15.21
C ARG A 148 22.94 15.93 15.95
N LEU A 149 22.62 14.85 16.67
CA LEU A 149 23.60 14.04 17.40
C LEU A 149 24.65 13.39 16.48
N ARG A 150 24.34 13.33 15.17
CA ARG A 150 25.15 12.70 14.13
C ARG A 150 25.91 13.67 13.26
N ALA A 151 25.62 14.95 13.41
CA ALA A 151 26.31 15.99 12.65
C ALA A 151 27.80 16.07 13.03
N TRP A 152 28.19 15.67 14.23
CA TRP A 152 29.60 15.71 14.62
C TRP A 152 30.41 14.63 13.89
N ASN A 153 31.31 15.03 12.99
CA ASN A 153 32.18 14.13 12.22
C ASN A 153 33.58 13.92 12.86
N GLY A 154 33.76 14.35 14.10
CA GLY A 154 35.05 14.30 14.81
C GLY A 154 35.84 15.61 14.77
N VAL A 155 35.51 16.52 13.84
CA VAL A 155 36.21 17.81 13.66
C VAL A 155 35.23 19.00 13.67
N ALA A 156 34.03 18.82 13.11
CA ALA A 156 32.99 19.83 13.08
C ALA A 156 31.59 19.19 13.08
N TYR A 157 30.58 20.00 13.40
CA TYR A 157 29.17 19.70 13.22
C TYR A 157 28.79 19.94 11.75
N GLU A 158 28.63 18.88 10.97
CA GLU A 158 28.25 18.87 9.57
C GLU A 158 26.73 18.76 9.38
N CYS A 159 26.16 19.69 8.62
CA CYS A 159 24.75 19.66 8.28
C CYS A 159 24.43 18.47 7.37
N TYR A 160 23.56 17.57 7.81
CA TYR A 160 23.16 16.39 7.03
C TYR A 160 22.38 16.69 5.74
N LEU A 161 21.91 17.94 5.56
CA LEU A 161 21.16 18.37 4.37
C LEU A 161 22.05 19.01 3.29
N CYS A 162 23.12 19.71 3.68
CA CYS A 162 23.97 20.46 2.74
C CYS A 162 25.46 20.35 3.00
N HIS A 163 25.89 19.48 3.92
CA HIS A 163 27.27 19.23 4.31
C HIS A 163 28.05 20.47 4.82
N ALA A 164 27.35 21.55 5.18
CA ALA A 164 27.96 22.73 5.76
C ALA A 164 28.50 22.42 7.17
N GLY A 165 29.77 22.74 7.42
CA GLY A 165 30.45 22.50 8.70
C GLY A 165 30.32 23.67 9.68
N TYR A 166 30.08 23.35 10.95
CA TYR A 166 29.92 24.29 12.06
C TYR A 166 30.82 23.88 13.23
N ARG A 167 31.45 24.85 13.89
CA ARG A 167 32.37 24.55 15.00
C ARG A 167 31.65 24.20 16.31
N ILE A 168 30.40 24.63 16.48
CA ILE A 168 29.62 24.41 17.69
C ILE A 168 28.18 24.00 17.34
N LEU A 169 27.57 23.17 18.19
CA LEU A 169 26.21 22.64 17.97
C LEU A 169 25.16 23.75 17.89
N ALA A 170 25.33 24.83 18.65
CA ALA A 170 24.43 25.99 18.61
C ALA A 170 24.37 26.65 17.22
N ALA A 171 25.52 26.76 16.53
CA ALA A 171 25.61 27.32 15.19
C ALA A 171 24.95 26.40 14.14
N LEU A 172 25.11 25.08 14.30
CA LEU A 172 24.38 24.12 13.48
C LEU A 172 22.87 24.22 13.73
N ASN A 173 22.43 24.31 14.99
CA ASN A 173 21.00 24.45 15.34
C ASN A 173 20.38 25.70 14.73
N GLN A 174 21.09 26.83 14.79
CA GLN A 174 20.68 28.09 14.16
C GLN A 174 20.60 27.94 12.63
N HIS A 175 21.55 27.23 12.02
CA HIS A 175 21.50 26.93 10.59
C HIS A 175 20.32 26.02 10.20
N LEU A 176 20.03 24.98 10.99
CA LEU A 176 18.88 24.09 10.75
C LEU A 176 17.53 24.78 10.94
N GLY A 177 17.49 25.87 11.72
CA GLY A 177 16.33 26.75 11.86
C GLY A 177 16.23 27.84 10.80
N SER A 178 17.20 27.95 9.89
CA SER A 178 17.26 28.98 8.84
C SER A 178 16.33 28.66 7.66
N PRO A 179 15.82 29.67 6.94
CA PRO A 179 15.08 29.51 5.68
C PRO A 179 15.79 28.70 4.60
N ARG A 180 17.11 28.51 4.71
CA ARG A 180 17.91 27.71 3.76
C ARG A 180 17.40 26.29 3.54
N HIS A 181 16.67 25.72 4.51
CA HIS A 181 16.10 24.37 4.44
C HIS A 181 14.58 24.35 4.64
N GLN A 182 13.90 25.50 4.48
CA GLN A 182 12.45 25.58 4.67
C GLN A 182 11.65 24.78 3.64
N GLU A 183 12.23 24.51 2.47
CA GLU A 183 11.67 23.59 1.48
C GLU A 183 12.16 22.17 1.75
N LYS A 184 11.49 21.45 2.67
CA LYS A 184 11.73 20.01 2.90
C LYS A 184 11.16 19.17 1.75
N VAL A 185 11.66 19.40 0.54
CA VAL A 185 11.30 18.63 -0.64
C VAL A 185 12.35 17.54 -0.85
N TYR A 186 12.04 16.35 -0.36
CA TYR A 186 12.84 15.16 -0.60
C TYR A 186 12.54 14.62 -2.00
N VAL A 187 13.56 14.47 -2.84
CA VAL A 187 13.42 14.01 -4.21
C VAL A 187 14.00 12.61 -4.36
N CYS A 188 13.30 11.73 -5.06
CA CYS A 188 13.87 10.43 -5.43
C CYS A 188 15.18 10.62 -6.21
N PRO A 189 16.31 10.02 -5.79
CA PRO A 189 17.62 10.25 -6.41
C PRO A 189 17.73 9.62 -7.80
N LEU A 190 16.80 8.74 -8.16
CA LEU A 190 16.75 8.17 -9.50
C LEU A 190 16.25 9.21 -10.48
N ASN A 191 17.10 9.58 -11.45
CA ASN A 191 16.82 10.63 -12.44
C ASN A 191 15.53 10.42 -13.24
N VAL A 192 15.15 9.16 -13.49
CA VAL A 192 13.90 8.84 -14.20
C VAL A 192 12.65 8.95 -13.33
N CYS A 193 12.79 8.98 -12.00
CA CYS A 193 11.65 9.01 -11.08
C CYS A 193 11.37 10.41 -10.55
N ARG A 194 12.36 11.07 -9.93
CA ARG A 194 12.31 12.45 -9.38
C ARG A 194 11.02 12.85 -8.63
N VAL A 195 10.28 11.89 -8.08
CA VAL A 195 9.09 12.17 -7.27
C VAL A 195 9.48 12.93 -6.02
N ARG A 196 8.66 13.93 -5.66
CA ARG A 196 8.88 14.85 -4.55
C ARG A 196 8.04 14.43 -3.34
N PHE A 197 8.62 14.51 -2.15
CA PHE A 197 7.99 14.20 -0.88
C PHE A 197 8.25 15.32 0.12
N SER A 198 7.27 15.61 0.98
CA SER A 198 7.40 16.58 2.08
C SER A 198 7.98 15.98 3.36
N THR A 199 8.05 14.65 3.44
CA THR A 199 8.59 13.89 4.59
C THR A 199 9.61 12.86 4.11
N LEU A 200 10.62 12.56 4.94
CA LEU A 200 11.55 11.49 4.59
C LEU A 200 10.87 10.13 4.75
N SER A 201 9.97 9.96 5.73
CA SER A 201 9.18 8.73 5.83
C SER A 201 8.46 8.40 4.52
N GLY A 202 7.93 9.42 3.82
CA GLY A 202 7.34 9.30 2.50
C GLY A 202 8.34 8.86 1.41
N LEU A 203 9.53 9.46 1.38
CA LEU A 203 10.60 9.03 0.46
C LEU A 203 11.07 7.60 0.76
N CYS A 204 11.27 7.25 2.03
CA CYS A 204 11.69 5.91 2.45
C CYS A 204 10.64 4.86 2.10
N GLN A 205 9.35 5.17 2.33
CA GLN A 205 8.24 4.30 1.92
C GLN A 205 8.21 4.13 0.39
N HIS A 206 8.48 5.19 -0.37
CA HIS A 206 8.61 5.10 -1.83
C HIS A 206 9.76 4.17 -2.25
N ILE A 207 10.93 4.26 -1.61
CA ILE A 207 12.05 3.37 -1.90
C ILE A 207 11.73 1.92 -1.50
N GLU A 208 11.19 1.68 -0.31
CA GLU A 208 10.80 0.35 0.20
C GLU A 208 9.71 -0.31 -0.66
N SER A 209 8.77 0.50 -1.17
CA SER A 209 7.74 0.02 -2.10
C SER A 209 8.35 -0.52 -3.40
N GLY A 210 9.54 -0.06 -3.77
CA GLY A 210 10.24 -0.47 -4.99
C GLY A 210 9.59 0.01 -6.28
N ARG A 211 8.56 0.88 -6.21
CA ARG A 211 7.80 1.39 -7.38
C ARG A 211 8.67 1.99 -8.48
N CYS A 212 9.75 2.66 -8.10
CA CYS A 212 10.66 3.31 -9.04
C CYS A 212 11.91 2.48 -9.37
N GLY A 213 12.07 1.29 -8.80
CA GLY A 213 13.28 0.47 -8.98
C GLY A 213 14.55 0.99 -8.30
N VAL A 214 14.51 2.17 -7.66
CA VAL A 214 15.68 2.79 -7.00
C VAL A 214 16.27 1.90 -5.90
N ALA A 215 15.47 1.04 -5.27
CA ALA A 215 15.91 0.09 -4.25
C ALA A 215 17.00 -0.90 -4.73
N ARG A 216 17.08 -1.19 -6.05
CA ARG A 216 18.17 -2.02 -6.61
C ARG A 216 19.52 -1.31 -6.57
N PHE A 217 19.53 0.02 -6.63
CA PHE A 217 20.73 0.85 -6.62
C PHE A 217 21.03 1.43 -5.22
N VAL A 218 19.99 1.63 -4.40
CA VAL A 218 20.03 2.47 -3.18
C VAL A 218 19.82 1.68 -1.89
N ARG A 219 19.69 0.34 -1.93
CA ARG A 219 19.67 -0.48 -0.69
C ARG A 219 20.85 -0.15 0.22
N ASN A 220 22.03 0.06 -0.35
CA ASN A 220 23.24 0.49 0.36
C ASN A 220 23.16 1.94 0.89
N THR A 221 22.43 2.85 0.22
CA THR A 221 22.26 4.24 0.68
C THR A 221 21.16 4.41 1.71
N MET A 222 20.10 3.59 1.73
CA MET A 222 19.22 3.52 2.91
C MET A 222 19.97 2.88 4.09
N ASP A 223 20.78 1.86 3.83
CA ASP A 223 21.73 1.31 4.80
C ASP A 223 22.97 2.18 5.02
N ASP A 224 23.14 3.34 4.38
CA ASP A 224 24.23 4.33 4.64
C ASP A 224 23.65 5.56 5.35
N LEU A 225 22.52 6.10 4.86
CA LEU A 225 21.65 7.02 5.59
C LEU A 225 21.28 6.44 6.96
N MET A 226 21.00 5.13 7.03
CA MET A 226 20.75 4.40 8.27
C MET A 226 21.90 3.50 8.73
N GLY A 227 22.99 3.33 7.99
CA GLY A 227 24.24 2.67 8.44
C GLY A 227 25.14 3.58 9.22
N ARG A 228 25.16 4.85 8.81
CA ARG A 228 25.43 5.95 9.73
C ARG A 228 24.54 5.74 10.95
N MET A 229 23.25 5.42 10.81
CA MET A 229 22.35 5.05 11.93
C MET A 229 22.68 3.76 12.70
N ARG A 230 23.49 2.85 12.15
CA ARG A 230 23.85 1.53 12.72
C ARG A 230 25.14 1.50 13.55
N LEU A 231 25.91 2.58 13.68
CA LEU A 231 26.95 2.67 14.73
C LEU A 231 26.34 2.90 16.12
N LEU A 232 25.34 2.08 16.48
CA LEU A 232 24.74 1.94 17.81
C LEU A 232 25.56 0.98 18.70
N ARG A 233 26.83 0.74 18.39
CA ARG A 233 27.80 0.39 19.42
C ARG A 233 28.39 1.69 19.94
N PHE A 234 27.76 2.22 20.98
CA PHE A 234 28.30 3.32 21.77
C PHE A 234 29.74 2.98 22.20
N PRO A 235 30.75 3.81 21.89
CA PRO A 235 31.99 3.80 22.63
C PRO A 235 32.24 5.21 23.13
N VAL A 236 31.37 5.76 23.98
CA VAL A 236 31.76 6.85 24.89
C VAL A 236 30.69 7.08 25.98
N PRO A 237 31.11 7.32 27.24
CA PRO A 237 30.20 7.59 28.36
C PRO A 237 29.64 9.02 28.27
N TRP A 238 28.37 9.18 28.62
CA TRP A 238 27.69 10.47 28.72
C TRP A 238 28.23 11.26 29.92
N PRO A 239 28.66 12.54 29.78
CA PRO A 239 28.78 13.42 30.93
C PRO A 239 27.42 14.06 31.24
N PHE A 240 27.22 14.31 32.53
CA PHE A 240 26.07 14.88 33.21
C PHE A 240 25.56 16.21 32.62
#